data_AF-A0A936DD43-F1
#
_entry.id   AF-A0A936DD43-F1
#
_cell.length_a   1.000
_cell.length_b   1.000
_cell.length_c   1.000
_cell.angle_alpha   90.00
_cell.angle_beta   90.00
_cell.angle_gamma   90.00
#
_symmetry.space_group_name_H-M   'P 1'
#
loop_
_entity.id
_entity.type
_entity.pdbx_description
1 polymer ?
#
loop_
_entity_poly.entity_id
_entity_poly.type
_entity_poly.pdbx_seq_one_letter_code
_entity_poly.pdbx_strand_id
1 'polypeptide(L)'
;MIDGLARNGTVARREREREELDAWCSTQADTGCRETFDQLQALAQERRESFAVDFLVDSLPRGANALAIAIDVVRRASERRKPDLERDEAYMDRRAAELWSAQTRRMRDFDRDVDAALLAAVLRRVEALPAAQRFTDRRVADIGGLLRTRVVDEGFVKGLWDADWEVVARERDPMIAFARALLPAIEAADRREHRREGILLVAGPRYFAALQALRTGPVYPDANSTLRLSYATVQGYVPREGLLATPQTTVAGLVAKHTGVAPFDAPAKLLAAATTSAQSRWADPQLHDVPVAFLANADTTGGNSGSPVIDGQGRWVGLNFDRVWENIAGDFGYSPERSRNVMVDVRYLLWQLDAVEHADALLAELGVTGTATATATATATDGAPARDLSANAVGVPVAAPREIASPQAGCACGLQASTPEARRGLGGLHVRSPRFLRRRRR
;
A
#
# COMPACT_ATOMS: atom_id res chain seq x y z
N MET A 1 4.95 -10.30 -8.03
CA MET A 1 5.09 -9.00 -8.72
C MET A 1 5.66 -9.14 -10.13
N ILE A 2 6.90 -9.65 -10.31
CA ILE A 2 7.54 -9.80 -11.64
C ILE A 2 6.65 -10.57 -12.64
N ASP A 3 6.12 -11.73 -12.23
CA ASP A 3 5.21 -12.51 -13.07
C ASP A 3 3.96 -11.72 -13.48
N GLY A 4 3.42 -10.91 -12.57
CA GLY A 4 2.27 -10.04 -12.83
C GLY A 4 2.59 -8.95 -13.85
N LEU A 5 3.77 -8.31 -13.75
CA LEU A 5 4.22 -7.32 -14.73
C LEU A 5 4.33 -7.91 -16.13
N ALA A 6 4.92 -9.10 -16.25
CA ALA A 6 5.05 -9.82 -17.52
C ALA A 6 3.66 -10.21 -18.07
N ARG A 7 2.83 -10.83 -17.24
CA ARG A 7 1.47 -11.28 -17.60
C ARG A 7 0.53 -10.14 -17.98
N ASN A 8 0.73 -8.95 -17.42
CA ASN A 8 -0.05 -7.75 -17.75
C ASN A 8 0.56 -6.96 -18.93
N GLY A 9 1.65 -7.44 -19.54
CA GLY A 9 2.34 -6.73 -20.62
C GLY A 9 2.83 -5.33 -20.20
N THR A 10 3.17 -5.15 -18.92
CA THR A 10 3.38 -3.83 -18.33
C THR A 10 4.57 -3.11 -18.96
N VAL A 11 5.67 -3.82 -19.21
CA VAL A 11 6.88 -3.24 -19.84
C VAL A 11 6.55 -2.71 -21.23
N ALA A 12 5.99 -3.56 -22.10
CA ALA A 12 5.62 -3.17 -23.46
C ALA A 12 4.61 -2.01 -23.49
N ARG A 13 3.67 -1.95 -22.52
CA ARG A 13 2.75 -0.82 -22.37
C ARG A 13 3.49 0.47 -22.00
N ARG A 14 4.44 0.42 -21.08
CA ARG A 14 5.24 1.58 -20.65
C ARG A 14 6.21 2.05 -21.73
N GLU A 15 6.75 1.12 -22.53
CA GLU A 15 7.59 1.46 -23.69
C GLU A 15 6.77 2.21 -24.76
N ARG A 16 5.57 1.73 -25.11
CA ARG A 16 4.67 2.45 -26.02
C ARG A 16 4.25 3.81 -25.48
N GLU A 17 3.85 3.90 -24.21
CA GLU A 17 3.48 5.18 -23.59
C GLU A 17 4.66 6.17 -23.61
N ARG A 18 5.90 5.69 -23.41
CA ARG A 18 7.10 6.52 -23.54
C ARG A 18 7.29 7.01 -24.98
N GLU A 19 7.14 6.14 -25.98
CA GLU A 19 7.25 6.53 -27.39
C GLU A 19 6.19 7.57 -27.78
N GLU A 20 4.96 7.41 -27.29
CA GLU A 20 3.86 8.38 -27.47
C GLU A 20 4.18 9.73 -26.81
N LEU A 21 4.74 9.71 -25.59
CA LEU A 21 5.20 10.91 -24.88
C LEU A 21 6.35 11.61 -25.61
N ASP A 22 7.34 10.86 -26.09
CA ASP A 22 8.49 11.41 -26.82
C ASP A 22 8.04 12.06 -28.15
N ALA A 23 7.12 11.41 -28.87
CA ALA A 23 6.52 11.95 -30.08
C ALA A 23 5.71 13.23 -29.77
N TRP A 24 4.89 13.20 -28.73
CA TRP A 24 4.11 14.35 -28.31
C TRP A 24 4.96 15.54 -27.88
N CYS A 25 5.99 15.32 -27.05
CA CYS A 25 6.94 16.38 -26.66
C CYS A 25 7.62 17.01 -27.87
N SER A 26 7.91 16.22 -28.91
CA SER A 26 8.54 16.73 -30.14
C SER A 26 7.63 17.64 -30.96
N THR A 27 6.32 17.64 -30.71
CA THR A 27 5.35 18.55 -31.33
C THR A 27 5.10 19.82 -30.51
N GLN A 28 5.56 19.87 -29.26
CA GLN A 28 5.37 21.04 -28.39
C GLN A 28 6.39 22.13 -28.74
N ALA A 29 5.94 23.39 -28.73
CA ALA A 29 6.83 24.53 -28.99
C ALA A 29 7.79 24.82 -27.81
N ASP A 30 7.44 24.36 -26.60
CA ASP A 30 8.25 24.49 -25.38
C ASP A 30 9.20 23.29 -25.22
N THR A 31 10.50 23.57 -25.03
CA THR A 31 11.53 22.55 -24.78
C THR A 31 11.40 21.91 -23.39
N GLY A 32 10.64 22.52 -22.48
CA GLY A 32 10.45 22.06 -21.11
C GLY A 32 9.92 20.62 -21.00
N CYS A 33 9.19 20.13 -22.00
CA CYS A 33 8.79 18.72 -22.10
C CYS A 33 10.02 17.82 -22.24
N ARG A 34 10.79 17.97 -23.32
CA ARG A 34 11.98 17.14 -23.60
C ARG A 34 13.01 17.24 -22.48
N GLU A 35 13.28 18.43 -21.96
CA GLU A 35 14.21 18.63 -20.84
C GLU A 35 13.79 17.85 -19.59
N THR A 36 12.49 17.79 -19.28
CA THR A 36 11.96 17.02 -18.16
C THR A 36 12.22 15.53 -18.36
N PHE A 37 11.98 15.00 -19.56
CA PHE A 37 12.20 13.59 -19.86
C PHE A 37 13.68 13.20 -19.79
N ASP A 38 14.57 14.01 -20.36
CA ASP A 38 16.01 13.79 -20.28
C ASP A 38 16.50 13.78 -18.83
N GLN A 39 15.99 14.70 -18.00
CA GLN A 39 16.28 14.73 -16.56
C GLN A 39 15.79 13.46 -15.84
N LEU A 40 14.57 13.00 -16.12
CA LEU A 40 14.04 11.76 -15.52
C LEU A 40 14.83 10.52 -15.96
N GLN A 41 15.28 10.45 -17.21
CA GLN A 41 16.14 9.37 -17.70
C GLN A 41 17.51 9.38 -17.03
N ALA A 42 18.14 10.56 -16.91
CA ALA A 42 19.40 10.72 -16.19
C ALA A 42 19.27 10.30 -14.72
N LEU A 43 18.19 10.69 -14.05
CA LEU A 43 17.89 10.25 -12.68
C LEU A 43 17.72 8.73 -12.58
N ALA A 44 17.01 8.11 -13.52
CA ALA A 44 16.83 6.66 -13.54
C ALA A 44 18.18 5.93 -13.71
N GLN A 45 19.06 6.46 -14.56
CA GLN A 45 20.40 5.90 -14.76
C GLN A 45 21.27 6.04 -13.50
N GLU A 46 21.29 7.23 -12.89
CA GLU A 46 22.00 7.47 -11.63
C GLU A 46 21.54 6.53 -10.51
N ARG A 47 20.21 6.31 -10.38
CA ARG A 47 19.65 5.36 -9.42
C ARG A 47 20.14 3.93 -9.67
N ARG A 48 20.26 3.49 -10.93
CA ARG A 48 20.79 2.15 -11.25
C ARG A 48 22.26 1.99 -10.85
N GLU A 49 23.07 3.01 -11.11
CA GLU A 49 24.52 2.98 -10.82
C GLU A 49 24.82 2.92 -9.32
N SER A 50 24.00 3.58 -8.51
CA SER A 50 24.14 3.64 -7.06
C SER A 50 23.30 2.61 -6.29
N PHE A 51 22.38 1.91 -6.97
CA PHE A 51 21.37 1.04 -6.35
C PHE A 51 21.95 0.06 -5.32
N ALA A 52 23.01 -0.65 -5.67
CA ALA A 52 23.56 -1.70 -4.79
C ALA A 52 24.06 -1.14 -3.45
N VAL A 53 24.66 0.06 -3.47
CA VAL A 53 25.15 0.74 -2.27
C VAL A 53 24.00 1.36 -1.50
N ASP A 54 23.16 2.15 -2.18
CA ASP A 54 22.02 2.85 -1.57
C ASP A 54 21.07 1.83 -0.90
N PHE A 55 20.74 0.73 -1.58
CA PHE A 55 19.91 -0.34 -1.03
C PHE A 55 20.47 -0.92 0.28
N LEU A 56 21.77 -1.15 0.35
CA LEU A 56 22.41 -1.71 1.54
C LEU A 56 22.47 -0.70 2.68
N VAL A 57 22.80 0.56 2.38
CA VAL A 57 22.83 1.66 3.35
C VAL A 57 21.43 1.89 3.93
N ASP A 58 20.41 1.99 3.09
CA ASP A 58 19.01 2.18 3.49
C ASP A 58 18.47 1.00 4.30
N SER A 59 19.05 -0.19 4.13
CA SER A 59 18.67 -1.38 4.87
C SER A 59 19.27 -1.42 6.29
N LEU A 60 20.33 -0.65 6.58
CA LEU A 60 20.99 -0.69 7.89
C LEU A 60 20.03 -0.37 9.05
N PRO A 61 19.19 0.69 9.00
CA PRO A 61 18.26 1.01 10.09
C PRO A 61 17.06 0.05 10.18
N ARG A 62 16.81 -0.77 9.14
CA ARG A 62 15.73 -1.76 9.08
C ARG A 62 16.19 -3.19 9.34
N GLY A 63 17.49 -3.40 9.48
CA GLY A 63 18.11 -4.70 9.72
C GLY A 63 18.21 -5.05 11.20
N ALA A 64 19.42 -5.41 11.64
CA ALA A 64 19.70 -5.79 13.02
C ALA A 64 19.35 -4.66 14.01
N ASN A 65 18.65 -5.01 15.08
CA ASN A 65 18.12 -4.07 16.05
C ASN A 65 19.24 -3.27 16.74
N ALA A 66 20.32 -3.93 17.16
CA ALA A 66 21.44 -3.28 17.82
C ALA A 66 22.12 -2.24 16.92
N LEU A 67 22.26 -2.53 15.62
CA LEU A 67 22.83 -1.58 14.67
C LEU A 67 21.89 -0.40 14.43
N ALA A 68 20.59 -0.65 14.27
CA ALA A 68 19.60 0.41 14.09
C ALA A 68 19.58 1.38 15.29
N ILE A 69 19.61 0.86 16.52
CA ILE A 69 19.69 1.68 17.74
C ILE A 69 20.96 2.53 17.75
N ALA A 70 22.11 1.92 17.44
CA ALA A 70 23.38 2.62 17.40
C ALA A 70 23.42 3.71 16.33
N ILE A 71 22.85 3.46 15.15
CA ILE A 71 22.71 4.45 14.08
C ILE A 71 21.85 5.62 14.57
N ASP A 72 20.69 5.36 15.18
CA ASP A 72 19.80 6.43 15.66
C ASP A 72 20.46 7.29 16.75
N VAL A 73 21.22 6.68 17.68
CA VAL A 73 22.00 7.42 18.69
C VAL A 73 23.04 8.34 18.04
N VAL A 74 23.84 7.80 17.11
CA VAL A 74 24.90 8.55 16.42
C VAL A 74 24.31 9.64 15.54
N ARG A 75 23.26 9.33 14.78
CA ARG A 75 22.54 10.24 13.90
C ARG A 75 21.93 11.39 14.68
N ARG A 76 21.20 11.08 15.75
CA ARG A 76 20.60 12.09 16.63
C ARG A 76 21.64 13.04 17.20
N ALA A 77 22.76 12.53 17.69
CA ALA A 77 23.84 13.37 18.21
C ALA A 77 24.49 14.25 17.12
N SER A 78 24.66 13.72 15.90
CA SER A 78 25.16 14.51 14.76
C SER A 78 24.18 15.63 14.38
N GLU A 79 22.89 15.32 14.26
CA GLU A 79 21.86 16.30 13.87
C GLU A 79 21.66 17.38 14.94
N ARG A 80 21.79 17.05 16.22
CA ARG A 80 21.68 18.04 17.32
C ARG A 80 22.76 19.13 17.32
N ARG A 81 23.81 18.99 16.50
CA ARG A 81 24.81 20.05 16.24
C ARG A 81 24.24 21.19 15.39
N LYS A 82 23.11 20.97 14.73
CA LYS A 82 22.39 21.96 13.93
C LYS A 82 21.22 22.55 14.74
N PRO A 83 20.80 23.80 14.45
CA PRO A 83 19.50 24.30 14.89
C PRO A 83 18.38 23.34 14.51
N ASP A 84 17.34 23.20 15.33
CA ASP A 84 16.30 22.17 15.13
C ASP A 84 15.65 22.22 13.74
N LEU A 85 15.41 23.41 13.20
CA LEU A 85 14.82 23.60 11.87
C LEU A 85 15.76 23.23 10.70
N GLU A 86 17.05 23.06 10.96
CA GLU A 86 18.06 22.65 9.97
C GLU A 86 18.41 21.15 10.07
N ARG A 87 17.79 20.43 11.03
CA ARG A 87 17.97 18.99 11.19
C ARG A 87 17.21 18.23 10.13
N ASP A 88 17.68 17.01 9.86
CA ASP A 88 16.87 16.01 9.18
C ASP A 88 15.52 15.83 9.89
N GLU A 89 14.43 15.77 9.13
CA GLU A 89 13.07 15.72 9.67
C GLU A 89 12.88 14.57 10.67
N ALA A 90 13.52 13.42 10.42
CA ALA A 90 13.41 12.26 11.30
C ALA A 90 13.96 12.54 12.70
N TYR A 91 14.92 13.46 12.85
CA TYR A 91 15.67 13.74 14.08
C TYR A 91 15.35 15.09 14.73
N MET A 92 14.35 15.83 14.23
CA MET A 92 13.84 17.03 14.88
C MET A 92 13.28 16.73 16.28
N ASP A 93 13.29 17.73 17.17
CA ASP A 93 12.86 17.59 18.57
C ASP A 93 11.40 17.10 18.68
N ARG A 94 10.53 17.52 17.75
CA ARG A 94 9.14 17.05 17.66
C ARG A 94 8.99 15.53 17.47
N ARG A 95 10.01 14.85 16.95
CA ARG A 95 10.04 13.39 16.70
C ARG A 95 10.72 12.61 17.81
N ALA A 96 11.34 13.28 18.79
CA ALA A 96 12.19 12.63 19.80
C ALA A 96 11.48 11.51 20.57
N ALA A 97 10.21 11.73 20.97
CA ALA A 97 9.43 10.73 21.70
C ALA A 97 9.09 9.49 20.85
N GLU A 98 8.80 9.68 19.56
CA GLU A 98 8.53 8.59 18.63
C GLU A 98 9.80 7.77 18.36
N LEU A 99 10.92 8.45 18.09
CA LEU A 99 12.22 7.81 17.92
C LEU A 99 12.62 7.00 19.16
N TRP A 100 12.45 7.56 20.36
CA TRP A 100 12.74 6.84 21.61
C TRP A 100 11.85 5.59 21.76
N SER A 101 10.55 5.72 21.48
CA SER A 101 9.61 4.60 21.53
C SER A 101 10.01 3.50 20.54
N ALA A 102 10.52 3.85 19.35
CA ALA A 102 11.07 2.88 18.42
C ALA A 102 12.26 2.12 19.00
N GLN A 103 13.19 2.80 19.69
CA GLN A 103 14.35 2.15 20.31
C GLN A 103 13.93 1.16 21.41
N THR A 104 12.99 1.54 22.27
CA THR A 104 12.49 0.65 23.31
C THR A 104 11.86 -0.64 22.75
N ARG A 105 11.16 -0.56 21.61
CA ARG A 105 10.64 -1.75 20.91
C ARG A 105 11.77 -2.61 20.37
N ARG A 106 12.76 -2.00 19.71
CA ARG A 106 13.94 -2.72 19.19
C ARG A 106 14.72 -3.43 20.28
N MET A 107 14.89 -2.82 21.45
CA MET A 107 15.54 -3.44 22.60
C MET A 107 14.76 -4.65 23.11
N ARG A 108 13.43 -4.54 23.19
CA ARG A 108 12.56 -5.65 23.61
C ARG A 108 12.54 -6.80 22.60
N ASP A 109 12.55 -6.45 21.32
CA ASP A 109 12.47 -7.41 20.22
C ASP A 109 13.88 -7.89 19.77
N PHE A 110 14.93 -7.54 20.52
CA PHE A 110 16.30 -7.97 20.25
C PHE A 110 16.49 -9.45 20.59
N ASP A 111 16.95 -10.20 19.60
CA ASP A 111 17.52 -11.54 19.78
C ASP A 111 18.93 -11.53 19.22
N ARG A 112 19.90 -12.00 20.01
CA ARG A 112 21.32 -11.92 19.67
C ARG A 112 21.66 -12.70 18.40
N ASP A 113 21.07 -13.88 18.22
CA ASP A 113 21.39 -14.76 17.10
C ASP A 113 20.70 -14.30 15.82
N VAL A 114 19.49 -13.75 15.93
CA VAL A 114 18.80 -13.08 14.82
C VAL A 114 19.58 -11.85 14.37
N ASP A 115 20.00 -10.98 15.30
CA ASP A 115 20.82 -9.80 14.98
C ASP A 115 22.15 -10.20 14.33
N ALA A 116 22.81 -11.26 14.82
CA ALA A 116 24.02 -11.81 14.22
C ALA A 116 23.77 -12.24 12.76
N ALA A 117 22.68 -12.96 12.50
CA ALA A 117 22.31 -13.42 11.17
C ALA A 117 21.98 -12.26 10.23
N LEU A 118 21.26 -11.25 10.70
CA LEU A 118 20.94 -10.03 9.94
C LEU A 118 22.18 -9.21 9.60
N LEU A 119 23.08 -9.01 10.58
CA LEU A 119 24.39 -8.37 10.33
C LEU A 119 25.21 -9.15 9.31
N ALA A 120 25.26 -10.48 9.42
CA ALA A 120 25.96 -11.33 8.46
C ALA A 120 25.35 -11.23 7.06
N ALA A 121 24.03 -11.12 6.94
CA ALA A 121 23.35 -10.98 5.66
C ALA A 121 23.65 -9.64 4.97
N VAL A 122 23.84 -8.56 5.73
CA VAL A 122 24.26 -7.26 5.20
C VAL A 122 25.75 -7.26 4.87
N LEU A 123 26.61 -7.68 5.81
CA LEU A 123 28.07 -7.65 5.62
C LEU A 123 28.54 -8.54 4.46
N ARG A 124 27.93 -9.71 4.24
CA ARG A 124 28.21 -10.54 3.05
C ARG A 124 27.91 -9.81 1.74
N ARG A 125 26.82 -9.04 1.70
CA ARG A 125 26.47 -8.25 0.51
C ARG A 125 27.42 -7.08 0.31
N VAL A 126 27.86 -6.44 1.39
CA VAL A 126 28.91 -5.41 1.31
C VAL A 126 30.23 -6.01 0.81
N GLU A 127 30.63 -7.17 1.31
CA GLU A 127 31.84 -7.88 0.86
C GLU A 127 31.77 -8.24 -0.64
N ALA A 128 30.58 -8.57 -1.14
CA ALA A 128 30.36 -8.87 -2.56
C ALA A 128 30.39 -7.63 -3.47
N LEU A 129 30.31 -6.41 -2.91
CA LEU A 129 30.45 -5.19 -3.72
C LEU A 129 31.87 -5.05 -4.27
N PRO A 130 32.04 -4.38 -5.43
CA PRO A 130 33.33 -3.88 -5.88
C PRO A 130 34.05 -3.10 -4.78
N ALA A 131 35.37 -3.26 -4.65
CA ALA A 131 36.13 -2.67 -3.54
C ALA A 131 35.91 -1.16 -3.38
N ALA A 132 35.81 -0.42 -4.49
CA ALA A 132 35.55 1.02 -4.50
C ALA A 132 34.14 1.43 -4.02
N GLN A 133 33.19 0.49 -3.96
CA GLN A 133 31.81 0.72 -3.53
C GLN A 133 31.56 0.27 -2.07
N ARG A 134 32.52 -0.40 -1.43
CA ARG A 134 32.39 -0.84 -0.05
C ARG A 134 32.45 0.36 0.89
N PHE A 135 31.42 0.51 1.72
CA PHE A 135 31.30 1.62 2.67
C PHE A 135 31.72 1.25 4.10
N THR A 136 32.25 0.03 4.31
CA THR A 136 32.82 -0.40 5.59
C THR A 136 33.87 -1.49 5.39
N ASP A 137 34.88 -1.48 6.25
CA ASP A 137 35.89 -2.54 6.33
C ASP A 137 35.50 -3.70 7.26
N ARG A 138 34.36 -3.59 7.97
CA ARG A 138 33.84 -4.70 8.76
C ARG A 138 33.47 -5.88 7.89
N ARG A 139 33.71 -7.07 8.41
CA ARG A 139 33.47 -8.36 7.77
C ARG A 139 32.61 -9.25 8.65
N VAL A 140 32.09 -10.35 8.09
CA VAL A 140 31.30 -11.34 8.86
C VAL A 140 32.06 -11.83 10.10
N ALA A 141 33.39 -11.96 10.00
CA ALA A 141 34.25 -12.37 11.12
C ALA A 141 34.22 -11.39 12.32
N ASP A 142 33.85 -10.12 12.11
CA ASP A 142 33.81 -9.10 13.16
C ASP A 142 32.52 -9.14 14.01
N ILE A 143 31.49 -9.87 13.58
CA ILE A 143 30.15 -9.83 14.21
C ILE A 143 30.19 -10.21 15.69
N GLY A 144 30.98 -11.23 16.05
CA GLY A 144 31.13 -11.62 17.45
C GLY A 144 31.67 -10.48 18.32
N GLY A 145 32.55 -9.64 17.76
CA GLY A 145 33.07 -8.44 18.41
C GLY A 145 32.04 -7.32 18.48
N LEU A 146 31.30 -7.08 17.39
CA LEU A 146 30.23 -6.07 17.32
C LEU A 146 29.11 -6.35 18.33
N LEU A 147 28.73 -7.61 18.50
CA LEU A 147 27.69 -8.02 19.44
C LEU A 147 28.14 -8.01 20.91
N ARG A 148 29.37 -7.61 21.24
CA ARG A 148 29.77 -7.25 22.61
C ARG A 148 29.37 -5.81 22.93
N THR A 149 28.14 -5.45 22.55
CA THR A 149 27.58 -4.12 22.64
C THR A 149 26.60 -4.02 23.81
N ARG A 150 26.46 -2.81 24.34
CA ARG A 150 25.52 -2.40 25.38
C ARG A 150 24.33 -1.62 24.81
N VAL A 151 24.22 -1.43 23.50
CA VAL A 151 23.12 -0.65 22.88
C VAL A 151 21.73 -1.28 23.03
N VAL A 152 21.63 -2.47 23.61
CA VAL A 152 20.38 -3.12 23.98
C VAL A 152 19.99 -2.88 25.44
N ASP A 153 20.86 -2.23 26.22
CA ASP A 153 20.57 -1.77 27.57
C ASP A 153 19.95 -0.35 27.51
N GLU A 154 18.72 -0.23 28.00
CA GLU A 154 17.98 1.04 27.97
C GLU A 154 18.72 2.14 28.75
N GLY A 155 19.34 1.82 29.89
CA GLY A 155 20.08 2.78 30.70
C GLY A 155 21.28 3.36 29.97
N PHE A 156 22.06 2.50 29.31
CA PHE A 156 23.19 2.88 28.48
C PHE A 156 22.76 3.78 27.32
N VAL A 157 21.73 3.39 26.56
CA VAL A 157 21.25 4.19 25.42
C VAL A 157 20.66 5.51 25.89
N LYS A 158 19.90 5.52 26.99
CA LYS A 158 19.36 6.74 27.60
C LYS A 158 20.46 7.73 27.99
N GLY A 159 21.59 7.22 28.50
CA GLY A 159 22.76 8.04 28.81
C GLY A 159 23.40 8.72 27.59
N LEU A 160 23.21 8.16 26.38
CA LEU A 160 23.72 8.72 25.13
C LEU A 160 22.66 9.49 24.33
N TRP A 161 21.38 9.24 24.57
CA TRP A 161 20.28 9.70 23.72
C TRP A 161 20.20 11.23 23.56
N ASP A 162 20.45 11.94 24.65
CA ASP A 162 20.48 13.40 24.68
C ASP A 162 21.88 13.95 24.98
N ALA A 163 22.91 13.12 24.85
CA ALA A 163 24.30 13.56 24.98
C ALA A 163 24.74 14.38 23.76
N ASP A 164 25.72 15.25 23.97
CA ASP A 164 26.36 16.00 22.90
C ASP A 164 27.23 15.09 22.03
N TRP A 165 27.50 15.53 20.80
CA TRP A 165 28.30 14.79 19.82
C TRP A 165 29.65 14.35 20.39
N GLU A 166 30.33 15.17 21.19
CA GLU A 166 31.64 14.89 21.75
C GLU A 166 31.63 13.68 22.69
N VAL A 167 30.52 13.45 23.40
CA VAL A 167 30.33 12.29 24.26
C VAL A 167 30.14 11.04 23.39
N VAL A 168 29.21 11.11 22.44
CA VAL A 168 28.91 9.99 21.53
C VAL A 168 30.11 9.65 20.64
N ALA A 169 30.92 10.62 20.22
CA ALA A 169 32.12 10.44 19.42
C ALA A 169 33.24 9.69 20.16
N ARG A 170 33.29 9.80 21.49
CA ARG A 170 34.29 9.14 22.34
C ARG A 170 33.85 7.78 22.88
N GLU A 171 32.56 7.45 22.77
CA GLU A 171 32.03 6.15 23.22
C GLU A 171 32.75 4.99 22.50
N ARG A 172 33.12 3.95 23.25
CA ARG A 172 33.93 2.83 22.75
C ARG A 172 33.14 1.57 22.51
N ASP A 173 31.85 1.56 22.85
CA ASP A 173 30.94 0.48 22.50
C ASP A 173 31.09 0.10 21.03
N PRO A 174 31.29 -1.19 20.72
CA PRO A 174 31.64 -1.61 19.37
C PRO A 174 30.55 -1.33 18.34
N MET A 175 29.27 -1.35 18.73
CA MET A 175 28.17 -1.04 17.81
C MET A 175 28.03 0.47 17.59
N ILE A 176 28.21 1.29 18.63
CA ILE A 176 28.26 2.76 18.46
C ILE A 176 29.45 3.15 17.58
N ALA A 177 30.63 2.58 17.82
CA ALA A 177 31.80 2.83 16.99
C ALA A 177 31.58 2.41 15.52
N PHE A 178 30.90 1.29 15.29
CA PHE A 178 30.54 0.86 13.94
C PHE A 178 29.52 1.81 13.28
N ALA A 179 28.47 2.21 13.99
CA ALA A 179 27.49 3.18 13.49
C ALA A 179 28.15 4.53 13.13
N ARG A 180 29.10 5.02 13.95
CA ARG A 180 29.89 6.22 13.61
C ARG A 180 30.71 6.05 12.33
N ALA A 181 31.30 4.88 12.11
CA ALA A 181 32.05 4.61 10.89
C ALA A 181 31.16 4.57 9.64
N LEU A 182 29.88 4.20 9.80
CA LEU A 182 28.88 4.19 8.73
C LEU A 182 28.27 5.56 8.43
N LEU A 183 28.35 6.51 9.37
CA LEU A 183 27.72 7.82 9.27
C LEU A 183 28.01 8.56 7.95
N PRO A 184 29.26 8.64 7.44
CA PRO A 184 29.53 9.32 6.17
C PRO A 184 28.81 8.68 4.97
N ALA A 185 28.64 7.36 4.96
CA ALA A 185 27.95 6.64 3.90
C ALA A 185 26.43 6.88 3.93
N ILE A 186 25.85 6.87 5.14
CA ILE A 186 24.44 7.22 5.38
C ILE A 186 24.18 8.66 4.94
N GLU A 187 25.00 9.62 5.38
CA GLU A 187 24.87 11.03 4.98
C GLU A 187 25.05 11.25 3.47
N ALA A 188 25.93 10.47 2.83
CA ALA A 188 26.09 10.54 1.38
C ALA A 188 24.86 10.01 0.64
N ALA A 189 24.22 8.94 1.15
CA ALA A 189 22.96 8.43 0.60
C ALA A 189 21.83 9.45 0.75
N ASP A 190 21.67 10.05 1.93
CA ASP A 190 20.63 11.05 2.18
C ASP A 190 20.81 12.28 1.27
N ARG A 191 22.05 12.77 1.08
CA ARG A 191 22.31 13.87 0.13
C ARG A 191 21.94 13.50 -1.31
N ARG A 192 22.18 12.25 -1.74
CA ARG A 192 21.77 11.79 -3.07
C ARG A 192 20.25 11.78 -3.18
N GLU A 193 19.55 11.24 -2.18
CA GLU A 193 18.09 11.17 -2.22
C GLU A 193 17.44 12.55 -2.19
N HIS A 194 17.86 13.45 -1.28
CA HIS A 194 17.35 14.83 -1.25
C HIS A 194 17.58 15.58 -2.58
N ARG A 195 18.72 15.36 -3.25
CA ARG A 195 18.95 15.92 -4.59
C ARG A 195 17.96 15.36 -5.61
N ARG A 196 17.71 14.04 -5.60
CA ARG A 196 16.76 13.38 -6.51
C ARG A 196 15.34 13.88 -6.28
N GLU A 197 14.91 13.98 -5.03
CA GLU A 197 13.62 14.54 -4.64
C GLU A 197 13.48 16.00 -5.10
N GLY A 198 14.51 16.82 -4.91
CA GLY A 198 14.53 18.20 -5.39
C GLY A 198 14.33 18.33 -6.91
N ILE A 199 14.91 17.42 -7.70
CA ILE A 199 14.69 17.37 -9.15
C ILE A 199 13.26 16.91 -9.46
N LEU A 200 12.75 15.90 -8.75
CA LEU A 200 11.38 15.40 -8.94
C LEU A 200 10.29 16.42 -8.58
N LEU A 201 10.56 17.36 -7.66
CA LEU A 201 9.63 18.45 -7.36
C LEU A 201 9.34 19.36 -8.57
N VAL A 202 10.28 19.46 -9.51
CA VAL A 202 10.13 20.22 -10.75
C VAL A 202 9.66 19.32 -11.89
N ALA A 203 10.29 18.16 -12.06
CA ALA A 203 10.03 17.26 -13.17
C ALA A 203 8.69 16.53 -13.05
N GLY A 204 8.27 16.14 -11.85
CA GLY A 204 7.06 15.35 -11.59
C GLY A 204 5.78 16.02 -12.07
N PRO A 205 5.48 17.29 -11.69
CA PRO A 205 4.29 17.99 -12.16
C PRO A 205 4.23 18.15 -13.69
N ARG A 206 5.38 18.40 -14.33
CA ARG A 206 5.47 18.52 -15.80
C ARG A 206 5.21 17.19 -16.50
N TYR A 207 5.79 16.11 -15.98
CA TYR A 207 5.55 14.76 -16.48
C TYR A 207 4.07 14.36 -16.33
N PHE A 208 3.46 14.67 -15.19
CA PHE A 208 2.04 14.39 -14.97
C PHE A 208 1.13 15.19 -15.91
N ALA A 209 1.43 16.46 -16.17
CA ALA A 209 0.70 17.27 -17.16
C ALA A 209 0.80 16.68 -18.57
N ALA A 210 1.99 16.18 -18.97
CA ALA A 210 2.16 15.49 -20.25
C ALA A 210 1.32 14.20 -20.33
N LEU A 211 1.27 13.40 -19.25
CA LEU A 211 0.41 12.22 -19.18
C LEU A 211 -1.08 12.56 -19.30
N GLN A 212 -1.53 13.67 -18.69
CA GLN A 212 -2.92 14.14 -18.80
C GLN A 212 -3.29 14.58 -20.22
N ALA A 213 -2.34 15.14 -20.97
CA ALA A 213 -2.57 15.54 -22.36
C ALA A 213 -2.71 14.35 -23.31
N LEU A 214 -2.06 13.22 -23.01
CA LEU A 214 -2.07 12.03 -23.86
C LEU A 214 -3.14 11.01 -23.53
N ARG A 215 -3.40 10.79 -22.23
CA ARG A 215 -4.33 9.74 -21.82
C ARG A 215 -5.77 10.17 -22.06
N THR A 216 -6.57 9.24 -22.54
CA THR A 216 -8.02 9.40 -22.66
C THR A 216 -8.71 8.91 -21.39
N GLY A 217 -9.68 9.68 -20.89
CA GLY A 217 -10.44 9.35 -19.68
C GLY A 217 -9.87 9.92 -18.38
N PRO A 218 -10.43 9.53 -17.22
CA PRO A 218 -10.01 10.06 -15.93
C PRO A 218 -8.57 9.67 -15.58
N VAL A 219 -7.76 10.67 -15.25
CA VAL A 219 -6.43 10.48 -14.66
C VAL A 219 -6.53 10.83 -13.18
N TYR A 220 -6.28 9.85 -12.31
CA TYR A 220 -6.22 10.05 -10.86
C TYR A 220 -4.77 10.07 -10.38
N PRO A 221 -4.46 10.85 -9.32
CA PRO A 221 -3.12 10.90 -8.76
C PRO A 221 -2.75 9.56 -8.14
N ASP A 222 -1.47 9.21 -8.17
CA ASP A 222 -0.96 8.03 -7.45
C ASP A 222 -1.27 8.11 -5.94
N ALA A 223 -1.34 6.96 -5.29
CA ALA A 223 -1.58 6.88 -3.85
C ALA A 223 -0.41 7.54 -3.08
N ASN A 224 -0.72 8.42 -2.14
CA ASN A 224 0.26 9.16 -1.34
C ASN A 224 -0.16 9.28 0.13
N SER A 225 -0.76 8.20 0.67
CA SER A 225 -1.26 8.13 2.05
C SER A 225 -2.35 9.17 2.40
N THR A 226 -3.07 9.67 1.39
CA THR A 226 -4.28 10.50 1.56
C THR A 226 -5.54 9.70 1.30
N LEU A 227 -6.69 10.19 1.79
CA LEU A 227 -8.00 9.56 1.59
C LEU A 227 -8.35 9.51 0.10
N ARG A 228 -8.77 8.33 -0.37
CA ARG A 228 -9.26 8.08 -1.75
C ARG A 228 -10.53 7.24 -1.71
N LEU A 229 -11.28 7.26 -2.81
CA LEU A 229 -12.45 6.40 -3.01
C LEU A 229 -12.24 5.57 -4.28
N SER A 230 -12.61 4.29 -4.22
CA SER A 230 -12.69 3.41 -5.38
C SER A 230 -14.09 2.78 -5.41
N TYR A 231 -14.77 2.91 -6.55
CA TYR A 231 -16.08 2.31 -6.77
C TYR A 231 -15.89 0.95 -7.44
N ALA A 232 -16.62 -0.05 -6.96
CA ALA A 232 -16.45 -1.43 -7.39
C ALA A 232 -17.77 -2.20 -7.37
N THR A 233 -17.77 -3.31 -8.08
CA THR A 233 -18.84 -4.32 -8.12
C THR A 233 -18.28 -5.63 -7.58
N VAL A 234 -19.06 -6.33 -6.77
CA VAL A 234 -18.74 -7.70 -6.32
C VAL A 234 -18.77 -8.62 -7.54
N GLN A 235 -17.62 -9.19 -7.89
CA GLN A 235 -17.50 -10.08 -9.05
C GLN A 235 -16.30 -11.01 -8.97
N GLY A 236 -16.48 -12.21 -9.53
CA GLY A 236 -15.42 -13.20 -9.69
C GLY A 236 -14.41 -12.84 -10.77
N TYR A 237 -13.50 -13.77 -11.09
CA TYR A 237 -12.57 -13.64 -12.20
C TYR A 237 -12.06 -15.02 -12.65
N VAL A 238 -11.38 -15.07 -13.78
CA VAL A 238 -10.80 -16.30 -14.34
C VAL A 238 -9.28 -16.23 -14.17
N PRO A 239 -8.71 -16.80 -13.08
CA PRO A 239 -7.26 -16.79 -12.87
C PRO A 239 -6.48 -17.57 -13.92
N ARG A 240 -7.10 -18.60 -14.49
CA ARG A 240 -6.55 -19.46 -15.55
C ARG A 240 -7.68 -20.17 -16.30
N GLU A 241 -7.36 -20.68 -17.47
CA GLU A 241 -8.27 -21.48 -18.30
C GLU A 241 -8.91 -22.61 -17.47
N GLY A 242 -10.22 -22.85 -17.68
CA GLY A 242 -11.00 -23.84 -16.95
C GLY A 242 -11.34 -23.53 -15.49
N LEU A 243 -10.84 -22.44 -14.90
CA LEU A 243 -11.07 -22.11 -13.49
C LEU A 243 -11.77 -20.76 -13.32
N LEU A 244 -12.99 -20.79 -12.76
CA LEU A 244 -13.70 -19.59 -12.31
C LEU A 244 -13.54 -19.43 -10.80
N ALA A 245 -12.93 -18.32 -10.37
CA ALA A 245 -12.97 -17.90 -8.98
C ALA A 245 -14.30 -17.16 -8.75
N THR A 246 -15.21 -17.79 -8.00
CA THR A 246 -16.51 -17.20 -7.63
C THR A 246 -16.31 -15.98 -6.72
N PRO A 247 -17.27 -15.04 -6.72
CA PRO A 247 -17.12 -13.80 -5.97
C PRO A 247 -17.13 -13.97 -4.45
N GLN A 248 -17.67 -15.07 -3.90
CA GLN A 248 -17.86 -15.25 -2.46
C GLN A 248 -17.40 -16.63 -2.00
N THR A 249 -16.98 -16.68 -0.73
CA THR A 249 -16.58 -17.89 0.01
C THR A 249 -17.45 -18.05 1.26
N THR A 250 -17.50 -19.25 1.84
CA THR A 250 -18.40 -19.59 2.95
C THR A 250 -17.67 -20.25 4.12
N VAL A 251 -18.33 -20.33 5.27
CA VAL A 251 -17.80 -21.02 6.48
C VAL A 251 -17.53 -22.50 6.19
N ALA A 252 -18.40 -23.18 5.44
CA ALA A 252 -18.16 -24.54 4.97
C ALA A 252 -16.84 -24.66 4.18
N GLY A 253 -16.54 -23.68 3.33
CA GLY A 253 -15.27 -23.62 2.59
C GLY A 253 -14.05 -23.38 3.49
N LEU A 254 -14.22 -22.67 4.62
CA LEU A 254 -13.19 -22.52 5.65
C LEU A 254 -12.95 -23.85 6.37
N VAL A 255 -14.01 -24.53 6.83
CA VAL A 255 -13.94 -25.83 7.51
C VAL A 255 -13.31 -26.89 6.61
N ALA A 256 -13.64 -26.90 5.31
CA ALA A 256 -13.06 -27.82 4.34
C ALA A 256 -11.53 -27.68 4.18
N LYS A 257 -10.95 -26.53 4.56
CA LYS A 257 -9.51 -26.30 4.55
C LYS A 257 -8.82 -26.65 5.85
N HIS A 258 -9.56 -26.94 6.92
CA HIS A 258 -9.00 -27.21 8.23
C HIS A 258 -8.18 -28.51 8.23
N THR A 259 -6.92 -28.43 8.68
CA THR A 259 -6.01 -29.58 8.80
C THR A 259 -5.59 -29.87 10.24
N GLY A 260 -5.90 -28.97 11.18
CA GLY A 260 -5.44 -29.05 12.58
C GLY A 260 -3.99 -28.61 12.79
N VAL A 261 -3.31 -28.14 11.74
CA VAL A 261 -1.91 -27.66 11.81
C VAL A 261 -1.82 -26.29 11.18
N ALA A 262 -1.06 -25.38 11.81
CA ALA A 262 -0.80 -24.05 11.30
C ALA A 262 -0.29 -24.08 9.84
N PRO A 263 -0.81 -23.21 8.94
CA PRO A 263 -1.74 -22.10 9.20
C PRO A 263 -3.24 -22.46 9.05
N PHE A 264 -3.60 -23.75 8.98
CA PHE A 264 -4.99 -24.22 8.77
C PHE A 264 -5.59 -24.90 10.02
N ASP A 265 -5.29 -24.35 11.19
CA ASP A 265 -5.66 -24.82 12.53
C ASP A 265 -6.79 -23.97 13.16
N ALA A 266 -7.94 -23.91 12.48
CA ALA A 266 -9.13 -23.21 12.97
C ALA A 266 -9.48 -23.58 14.44
N PRO A 267 -9.77 -22.60 15.32
CA PRO A 267 -10.06 -22.86 16.72
C PRO A 267 -11.27 -23.77 16.93
N ALA A 268 -11.23 -24.63 17.95
CA ALA A 268 -12.31 -25.59 18.26
C ALA A 268 -13.70 -24.93 18.42
N LYS A 269 -13.76 -23.74 19.04
CA LYS A 269 -15.02 -22.98 19.17
C LYS A 269 -15.61 -22.54 17.83
N LEU A 270 -14.78 -22.17 16.87
CA LEU A 270 -15.21 -21.81 15.51
C LEU A 270 -15.75 -23.05 14.80
N LEU A 271 -15.05 -24.18 14.89
CA LEU A 271 -15.49 -25.45 14.30
C LEU A 271 -16.83 -25.91 14.88
N ALA A 272 -17.03 -25.76 16.20
CA ALA A 272 -18.30 -26.06 16.85
C ALA A 272 -19.43 -25.17 16.33
N ALA A 273 -19.23 -23.86 16.28
CA ALA A 273 -20.23 -22.91 15.76
C ALA A 273 -20.53 -23.12 14.26
N ALA A 274 -19.52 -23.54 13.48
CA ALA A 274 -19.65 -23.80 12.05
C ALA A 274 -20.64 -24.93 11.74
N THR A 275 -20.90 -25.86 12.68
CA THR A 275 -21.89 -26.92 12.50
C THR A 275 -23.32 -26.39 12.30
N THR A 276 -23.58 -25.17 12.77
CA THR A 276 -24.88 -24.50 12.67
C THR A 276 -24.82 -23.19 11.87
N SER A 277 -23.76 -22.94 11.09
CA SER A 277 -23.59 -21.68 10.36
C SER A 277 -24.71 -21.47 9.33
N ALA A 278 -25.12 -22.52 8.62
CA ALA A 278 -26.18 -22.46 7.60
C ALA A 278 -27.55 -22.05 8.16
N GLN A 279 -27.82 -22.29 9.46
CA GLN A 279 -29.05 -21.90 10.14
C GLN A 279 -28.93 -20.54 10.85
N SER A 280 -27.76 -19.93 10.83
CA SER A 280 -27.53 -18.63 11.46
C SER A 280 -28.34 -17.53 10.77
N ARG A 281 -28.79 -16.54 11.54
CA ARG A 281 -29.33 -15.27 11.02
C ARG A 281 -28.37 -14.50 10.11
N TRP A 282 -27.08 -14.84 10.13
CA TRP A 282 -26.04 -14.25 9.29
C TRP A 282 -25.82 -14.99 7.97
N ALA A 283 -26.52 -16.12 7.75
CA ALA A 283 -26.41 -16.90 6.53
C ALA A 283 -26.98 -16.13 5.32
N ASP A 284 -26.32 -16.26 4.18
CA ASP A 284 -26.81 -15.77 2.91
C ASP A 284 -27.76 -16.80 2.29
N PRO A 285 -29.02 -16.45 1.96
CA PRO A 285 -29.97 -17.39 1.36
C PRO A 285 -29.53 -17.99 0.03
N GLN A 286 -28.68 -17.30 -0.75
CA GLN A 286 -28.18 -17.79 -2.03
C GLN A 286 -26.96 -18.70 -1.86
N LEU A 287 -26.13 -18.44 -0.85
CA LEU A 287 -24.98 -19.30 -0.53
C LEU A 287 -25.34 -20.48 0.36
N HIS A 288 -26.51 -20.45 1.00
CA HIS A 288 -26.97 -21.41 2.01
C HIS A 288 -25.99 -21.57 3.18
N ASP A 289 -25.22 -20.53 3.48
CA ASP A 289 -24.22 -20.51 4.55
C ASP A 289 -23.81 -19.06 4.88
N VAL A 290 -23.07 -18.87 5.97
CA VAL A 290 -22.46 -17.58 6.31
C VAL A 290 -21.32 -17.28 5.32
N PRO A 291 -21.38 -16.16 4.59
CA PRO A 291 -20.28 -15.73 3.73
C PRO A 291 -19.10 -15.31 4.58
N VAL A 292 -17.88 -15.65 4.13
CA VAL A 292 -16.62 -15.33 4.83
C VAL A 292 -15.94 -14.13 4.19
N ALA A 293 -15.56 -14.26 2.92
CA ALA A 293 -14.88 -13.23 2.16
C ALA A 293 -15.45 -13.13 0.74
N PHE A 294 -15.29 -11.96 0.14
CA PHE A 294 -15.75 -11.68 -1.22
C PHE A 294 -14.73 -10.90 -2.06
N LEU A 295 -14.85 -11.05 -3.37
CA LEU A 295 -14.05 -10.39 -4.39
C LEU A 295 -14.80 -9.21 -4.99
N ALA A 296 -14.10 -8.09 -5.18
CA ALA A 296 -14.59 -6.95 -5.94
C ALA A 296 -13.48 -6.42 -6.86
N ASN A 297 -13.84 -5.58 -7.82
CA ASN A 297 -12.91 -4.95 -8.75
C ASN A 297 -12.49 -3.54 -8.31
N ALA A 298 -12.35 -3.32 -6.99
CA ALA A 298 -11.83 -2.06 -6.48
C ALA A 298 -10.32 -1.95 -6.77
N ASP A 299 -9.86 -0.73 -7.03
CA ASP A 299 -8.45 -0.43 -7.16
C ASP A 299 -7.87 -0.06 -5.79
N THR A 300 -7.10 -0.98 -5.22
CA THR A 300 -6.52 -0.86 -3.88
C THR A 300 -5.03 -1.19 -3.91
N THR A 301 -4.30 -0.68 -2.92
CA THR A 301 -2.87 -0.97 -2.68
C THR A 301 -2.57 -0.94 -1.18
N GLY A 302 -1.31 -1.10 -0.79
CA GLY A 302 -0.86 -0.97 0.60
C GLY A 302 -1.39 0.31 1.25
N GLY A 303 -1.87 0.19 2.49
CA GLY A 303 -2.59 1.25 3.20
C GLY A 303 -4.12 1.16 3.14
N ASN A 304 -4.69 0.35 2.23
CA ASN A 304 -6.14 0.08 2.20
C ASN A 304 -6.59 -1.10 3.07
N SER A 305 -5.68 -1.75 3.80
CA SER A 305 -6.04 -2.80 4.76
C SER A 305 -6.86 -2.18 5.90
N GLY A 306 -8.05 -2.73 6.13
CA GLY A 306 -9.03 -2.20 7.09
C GLY A 306 -9.98 -1.16 6.51
N SER A 307 -9.89 -0.79 5.22
CA SER A 307 -10.82 0.17 4.62
C SER A 307 -12.26 -0.37 4.63
N PRO A 308 -13.26 0.44 5.07
CA PRO A 308 -14.66 0.03 5.05
C PRO A 308 -15.18 -0.04 3.62
N VAL A 309 -15.94 -1.09 3.34
CA VAL A 309 -16.71 -1.25 2.11
C VAL A 309 -18.15 -0.86 2.40
N ILE A 310 -18.66 0.07 1.62
CA ILE A 310 -20.03 0.56 1.74
C ILE A 310 -20.82 0.22 0.48
N ASP A 311 -22.08 -0.17 0.64
CA ASP A 311 -22.98 -0.40 -0.49
C ASP A 311 -23.57 0.92 -1.05
N GLY A 312 -24.38 0.82 -2.09
CA GLY A 312 -25.03 1.97 -2.73
C GLY A 312 -26.02 2.74 -1.82
N GLN A 313 -26.33 2.20 -0.63
CA GLN A 313 -27.16 2.83 0.39
C GLN A 313 -26.33 3.37 1.57
N GLY A 314 -25.00 3.32 1.49
CA GLY A 314 -24.10 3.78 2.55
C GLY A 314 -24.02 2.84 3.76
N ARG A 315 -24.44 1.59 3.63
CA ARG A 315 -24.34 0.59 4.70
C ARG A 315 -23.01 -0.14 4.63
N TRP A 316 -22.42 -0.44 5.79
CA TRP A 316 -21.18 -1.21 5.87
C TRP A 316 -21.43 -2.68 5.50
N VAL A 317 -20.68 -3.18 4.51
CA VAL A 317 -20.82 -4.55 3.99
C VAL A 317 -19.55 -5.39 4.09
N GLY A 318 -18.41 -4.78 4.43
CA GLY A 318 -17.17 -5.51 4.61
C GLY A 318 -15.95 -4.65 4.89
N LEU A 319 -14.80 -5.29 5.06
CA LEU A 319 -13.50 -4.63 5.22
C LEU A 319 -12.53 -5.18 4.18
N ASN A 320 -11.86 -4.29 3.45
CA ASN A 320 -10.79 -4.70 2.55
C ASN A 320 -9.57 -5.16 3.37
N PHE A 321 -8.98 -6.31 3.03
CA PHE A 321 -7.78 -6.78 3.74
C PHE A 321 -6.64 -7.21 2.82
N ASP A 322 -6.92 -7.66 1.59
CA ASP A 322 -5.89 -8.14 0.68
C ASP A 322 -6.27 -7.97 -0.80
N ARG A 323 -5.43 -8.47 -1.70
CA ARG A 323 -5.66 -8.55 -3.15
C ARG A 323 -5.32 -9.95 -3.65
N VAL A 324 -5.93 -10.37 -4.76
CA VAL A 324 -5.59 -11.66 -5.37
C VAL A 324 -4.16 -11.66 -5.91
N TRP A 325 -3.56 -12.84 -6.04
CA TRP A 325 -2.19 -13.02 -6.53
C TRP A 325 -1.94 -12.32 -7.87
N GLU A 326 -2.89 -12.40 -8.80
CA GLU A 326 -2.81 -11.76 -10.12
C GLU A 326 -2.77 -10.23 -10.06
N ASN A 327 -3.13 -9.62 -8.93
CA ASN A 327 -3.16 -8.18 -8.72
C ASN A 327 -1.98 -7.64 -7.89
N ILE A 328 -0.97 -8.46 -7.57
CA ILE A 328 0.23 -8.00 -6.85
C ILE A 328 0.99 -6.92 -7.65
N ALA A 329 0.89 -6.94 -8.98
CA ALA A 329 1.48 -5.94 -9.86
C ALA A 329 0.56 -4.71 -10.11
N GLY A 330 -0.60 -4.63 -9.43
CA GLY A 330 -1.59 -3.56 -9.62
C GLY A 330 -1.02 -2.16 -9.37
N ASP A 331 0.00 -2.05 -8.51
CA ASP A 331 0.70 -0.79 -8.20
C ASP A 331 1.37 -0.17 -9.43
N PHE A 332 1.68 -0.97 -10.46
CA PHE A 332 2.28 -0.52 -11.72
C PHE A 332 1.27 -0.43 -12.87
N GLY A 333 0.02 -0.83 -12.60
CA GLY A 333 -1.14 -0.57 -13.41
C GLY A 333 -2.22 -1.63 -13.24
N TYR A 334 -3.46 -1.14 -13.17
CA TYR A 334 -4.67 -1.93 -13.01
C TYR A 334 -5.01 -2.76 -14.25
N SER A 335 -5.52 -3.98 -14.05
CA SER A 335 -6.03 -4.89 -15.08
C SER A 335 -7.49 -5.25 -14.79
N PRO A 336 -8.48 -4.76 -15.57
CA PRO A 336 -9.90 -5.04 -15.30
C PRO A 336 -10.26 -6.53 -15.27
N GLU A 337 -9.58 -7.32 -16.10
CA GLU A 337 -9.80 -8.76 -16.24
C GLU A 337 -9.37 -9.56 -15.01
N ARG A 338 -8.31 -9.11 -14.32
CA ARG A 338 -7.62 -9.91 -13.30
C ARG A 338 -7.59 -9.28 -11.91
N SER A 339 -7.69 -7.96 -11.83
CA SER A 339 -7.53 -7.23 -10.58
C SER A 339 -8.75 -7.46 -9.71
N ARG A 340 -8.56 -8.15 -8.60
CA ARG A 340 -9.56 -8.27 -7.54
C ARG A 340 -8.93 -7.93 -6.21
N ASN A 341 -9.69 -7.20 -5.40
CA ASN A 341 -9.40 -7.03 -4.00
C ASN A 341 -10.17 -8.10 -3.21
N VAL A 342 -9.69 -8.43 -2.02
CA VAL A 342 -10.29 -9.41 -1.12
C VAL A 342 -10.80 -8.69 0.12
N MET A 343 -12.10 -8.85 0.38
CA MET A 343 -12.80 -8.22 1.50
C MET A 343 -13.38 -9.28 2.40
N VAL A 344 -13.34 -9.08 3.71
CA VAL A 344 -14.12 -9.89 4.65
C VAL A 344 -15.56 -9.39 4.64
N ASP A 345 -16.53 -10.30 4.56
CA ASP A 345 -17.95 -9.98 4.62
C ASP A 345 -18.32 -9.57 6.05
N VAL A 346 -19.06 -8.47 6.21
CA VAL A 346 -19.48 -8.00 7.54
C VAL A 346 -20.28 -9.07 8.28
N ARG A 347 -21.05 -9.92 7.58
CA ARG A 347 -21.82 -10.99 8.19
C ARG A 347 -20.93 -12.04 8.84
N TYR A 348 -19.74 -12.30 8.30
CA TYR A 348 -18.76 -13.18 8.95
C TYR A 348 -18.27 -12.58 10.27
N LEU A 349 -17.97 -11.28 10.28
CA LEU A 349 -17.51 -10.58 11.48
C LEU A 349 -18.59 -10.62 12.57
N LEU A 350 -19.84 -10.36 12.19
CA LEU A 350 -20.98 -10.41 13.10
C LEU A 350 -21.27 -11.85 13.58
N TRP A 351 -21.15 -12.84 12.71
CA TRP A 351 -21.26 -14.25 13.09
C TRP A 351 -20.16 -14.69 14.06
N GLN A 352 -18.92 -14.24 13.88
CA GLN A 352 -17.82 -14.48 14.83
C GLN A 352 -18.14 -13.89 16.20
N LEU A 353 -18.64 -12.64 16.25
CA LEU A 353 -19.02 -12.00 17.52
C LEU A 353 -20.20 -12.71 18.20
N ASP A 354 -21.20 -13.15 17.43
CA ASP A 354 -22.43 -13.78 17.94
C ASP A 354 -22.21 -15.25 18.33
N ALA A 355 -21.81 -16.09 17.37
CA ALA A 355 -21.80 -17.53 17.51
C ALA A 355 -20.48 -18.12 18.03
N VAL A 356 -19.36 -17.37 17.95
CA VAL A 356 -18.02 -17.89 18.30
C VAL A 356 -17.45 -17.25 19.55
N GLU A 357 -17.54 -15.92 19.67
CA GLU A 357 -16.98 -15.16 20.80
C GLU A 357 -18.00 -14.78 21.87
N HIS A 358 -19.30 -14.86 21.56
CA HIS A 358 -20.40 -14.44 22.45
C HIS A 358 -20.21 -13.00 22.99
N ALA A 359 -19.84 -12.09 22.09
CA ALA A 359 -19.52 -10.69 22.38
C ALA A 359 -20.77 -9.78 22.31
N ASP A 360 -21.79 -10.10 23.11
CA ASP A 360 -23.11 -9.43 23.09
C ASP A 360 -23.03 -7.90 23.27
N ALA A 361 -22.11 -7.44 24.12
CA ALA A 361 -21.92 -6.00 24.36
C ALA A 361 -21.50 -5.24 23.09
N LEU A 362 -20.64 -5.84 22.25
CA LEU A 362 -20.22 -5.25 20.98
C LEU A 362 -21.34 -5.29 19.96
N LEU A 363 -22.11 -6.39 19.91
CA LEU A 363 -23.29 -6.48 19.04
C LEU A 363 -24.35 -5.42 19.43
N ALA A 364 -24.50 -5.13 20.72
CA ALA A 364 -25.40 -4.09 21.23
C ALA A 364 -24.91 -2.69 20.83
N GLU A 365 -23.62 -2.43 20.99
CA GLU A 365 -22.99 -1.16 20.58
C GLU A 365 -23.12 -0.93 19.06
N LEU A 366 -22.99 -1.99 18.26
CA LEU A 366 -23.19 -1.95 16.81
C LEU A 366 -24.67 -1.85 16.40
N GLY A 367 -25.60 -1.90 17.35
CA GLY A 367 -27.04 -1.78 17.09
C GLY A 367 -27.64 -2.99 16.37
N VAL A 368 -27.00 -4.15 16.47
CA VAL A 368 -27.44 -5.39 15.81
C VAL A 368 -27.95 -6.45 16.80
N THR A 369 -28.16 -6.12 18.08
CA THR A 369 -28.89 -6.99 19.00
C THR A 369 -30.34 -7.13 18.58
N GLY A 370 -30.83 -8.37 18.44
CA GLY A 370 -32.25 -8.62 18.22
C GLY A 370 -32.78 -8.49 16.79
N THR A 371 -31.93 -8.39 15.75
CA THR A 371 -32.39 -8.67 14.37
C THR A 371 -32.54 -10.17 14.13
N ALA A 372 -33.42 -10.79 14.92
CA ALA A 372 -34.11 -12.00 14.54
C ALA A 372 -35.16 -11.61 13.49
N THR A 373 -35.14 -12.28 12.33
CA THR A 373 -36.26 -12.34 11.38
C THR A 373 -36.84 -11.00 10.94
N ALA A 374 -36.15 -10.28 10.05
CA ALA A 374 -36.89 -9.69 8.95
C ALA A 374 -37.30 -10.85 8.03
N THR A 375 -38.42 -11.49 8.37
CA THR A 375 -39.10 -12.44 7.50
C THR A 375 -39.21 -11.80 6.14
N ALA A 376 -38.69 -12.47 5.11
CA ALA A 376 -38.93 -12.12 3.73
C ALA A 376 -40.41 -12.33 3.41
N THR A 377 -41.28 -11.46 3.88
CA THR A 377 -42.56 -11.18 3.22
C THR A 377 -42.29 -10.14 2.15
N ALA A 378 -41.64 -10.59 1.07
CA ALA A 378 -41.83 -9.95 -0.21
C ALA A 378 -43.25 -10.32 -0.66
N THR A 379 -44.20 -9.42 -0.42
CA THR A 379 -45.46 -9.42 -1.14
C THR A 379 -45.14 -9.28 -2.62
N ALA A 380 -45.29 -10.37 -3.35
CA ALA A 380 -45.33 -10.35 -4.80
C ALA A 380 -46.57 -9.55 -5.23
N THR A 381 -46.35 -8.35 -5.76
CA THR A 381 -47.29 -7.70 -6.67
C THR A 381 -46.49 -7.07 -7.81
N ASP A 382 -46.78 -7.61 -9.00
CA ASP A 382 -46.63 -7.07 -10.35
C ASP A 382 -45.24 -6.81 -10.98
N GLY A 383 -44.84 -7.76 -11.85
CA GLY A 383 -44.71 -7.45 -13.28
C GLY A 383 -43.35 -6.93 -13.78
N ALA A 384 -42.37 -7.83 -13.95
CA ALA A 384 -41.29 -7.65 -14.93
C ALA A 384 -40.94 -9.02 -15.56
N PRO A 385 -40.72 -9.12 -16.88
CA PRO A 385 -40.59 -10.41 -17.54
C PRO A 385 -39.29 -11.10 -17.15
N ALA A 386 -39.38 -12.41 -16.93
CA ALA A 386 -38.26 -13.29 -16.64
C ALA A 386 -37.16 -13.13 -17.70
N ARG A 387 -35.95 -12.75 -17.28
CA ARG A 387 -34.75 -12.94 -18.09
C ARG A 387 -34.25 -14.35 -17.84
N ASP A 388 -34.41 -15.17 -18.87
CA ASP A 388 -33.83 -16.50 -19.02
C ASP A 388 -32.31 -16.46 -18.80
N LEU A 389 -31.82 -17.20 -17.81
CA LEU A 389 -30.39 -17.36 -17.48
C LEU A 389 -29.75 -18.58 -18.18
N SER A 390 -30.40 -19.15 -19.20
CA SER A 390 -29.81 -20.23 -20.01
C SER A 390 -28.97 -19.75 -21.22
N ALA A 391 -28.88 -18.44 -21.46
CA ALA A 391 -28.06 -17.88 -22.54
C ALA A 391 -26.70 -17.36 -22.04
N ASN A 392 -25.81 -18.26 -21.62
CA ASN A 392 -24.36 -17.99 -21.57
C ASN A 392 -23.53 -19.27 -21.65
N ALA A 393 -23.92 -20.14 -22.57
CA ALA A 393 -23.15 -21.31 -22.97
C ALA A 393 -23.26 -21.51 -24.48
N VAL A 394 -22.61 -20.68 -25.31
CA VAL A 394 -22.25 -21.05 -26.70
C VAL A 394 -20.92 -20.40 -27.08
N GLY A 395 -20.09 -21.22 -27.74
CA GLY A 395 -18.71 -21.01 -28.19
C GLY A 395 -18.30 -19.66 -28.77
N VAL A 396 -17.04 -19.33 -28.53
CA VAL A 396 -16.28 -18.33 -29.26
C VAL A 396 -15.90 -18.91 -30.64
N PRO A 397 -16.32 -18.33 -31.78
CA PRO A 397 -15.72 -18.68 -33.05
C PRO A 397 -14.38 -17.95 -33.20
N VAL A 398 -13.32 -18.69 -33.49
CA VAL A 398 -12.03 -18.15 -33.91
C VAL A 398 -12.18 -17.61 -35.34
N ALA A 399 -12.08 -16.30 -35.52
CA ALA A 399 -12.02 -15.67 -36.84
C ALA A 399 -10.56 -15.30 -37.19
N ALA A 400 -10.10 -15.78 -38.35
CA ALA A 400 -8.82 -15.44 -38.97
C ALA A 400 -8.80 -13.98 -39.49
N PRO A 401 -7.63 -13.34 -39.67
CA PRO A 401 -7.52 -11.91 -39.87
C PRO A 401 -7.90 -11.49 -41.30
N ARG A 402 -8.62 -10.37 -41.44
CA ARG A 402 -8.79 -9.66 -42.71
C ARG A 402 -8.35 -8.20 -42.60
N GLU A 403 -7.74 -7.77 -43.69
CA GLU A 403 -7.05 -6.51 -43.94
C GLU A 403 -7.88 -5.25 -43.66
N ILE A 404 -7.19 -4.21 -43.18
CA ILE A 404 -7.75 -2.87 -42.96
C ILE A 404 -7.66 -2.11 -44.28
N ALA A 405 -8.80 -1.83 -44.89
CA ALA A 405 -8.96 -0.80 -45.92
C ALA A 405 -9.59 0.46 -45.30
N SER A 406 -8.93 1.60 -45.50
CA SER A 406 -9.41 2.95 -45.14
C SER A 406 -10.76 3.29 -45.78
N PRO A 407 -11.48 4.27 -45.20
CA PRO A 407 -12.15 5.23 -46.06
C PRO A 407 -11.97 6.70 -45.64
N GLN A 408 -11.88 7.52 -46.68
CA GLN A 408 -11.93 8.96 -46.72
C GLN A 408 -13.33 9.51 -46.39
N ALA A 409 -13.31 10.77 -45.93
CA ALA A 409 -14.27 11.86 -46.11
C ALA A 409 -15.74 11.57 -46.50
N GLY A 410 -16.67 12.14 -45.72
CA GLY A 410 -18.06 12.38 -46.12
C GLY A 410 -18.84 13.19 -45.07
N CYS A 411 -19.11 14.45 -45.37
CA CYS A 411 -19.92 15.40 -44.59
C CYS A 411 -21.39 14.95 -44.39
N ALA A 412 -21.99 15.33 -43.26
CA ALA A 412 -23.34 15.91 -43.22
C ALA A 412 -23.63 16.61 -41.87
N CYS A 413 -24.26 17.77 -41.96
CA CYS A 413 -24.44 18.82 -40.94
C CYS A 413 -25.49 18.55 -39.85
N GLY A 414 -25.36 19.29 -38.73
CA GLY A 414 -26.49 20.02 -38.14
C GLY A 414 -26.59 20.00 -36.61
N LEU A 415 -26.12 21.07 -35.93
CA LEU A 415 -26.96 22.03 -35.18
C LEU A 415 -26.13 22.96 -34.27
N GLN A 416 -26.10 24.23 -34.71
CA GLN A 416 -26.26 25.49 -33.96
C GLN A 416 -25.43 25.78 -32.70
N ALA A 417 -24.51 26.74 -32.88
CA ALA A 417 -23.98 27.62 -31.85
C ALA A 417 -24.95 28.76 -31.53
N SER A 418 -25.01 29.16 -30.26
CA SER A 418 -25.47 30.48 -29.82
C SER A 418 -24.66 30.95 -28.60
N THR A 419 -24.32 32.23 -28.61
CA THR A 419 -23.68 33.05 -27.55
C THR A 419 -24.22 34.48 -27.71
N PRO A 420 -24.08 35.43 -26.75
CA PRO A 420 -23.83 35.34 -25.30
C PRO A 420 -24.71 36.30 -24.43
N GLU A 421 -24.42 36.30 -23.11
CA GLU A 421 -24.69 37.32 -22.06
C GLU A 421 -26.12 37.50 -21.47
N ALA A 422 -26.28 37.20 -20.17
CA ALA A 422 -26.51 38.20 -19.11
C ALA A 422 -26.64 37.60 -17.69
N ARG A 423 -25.70 38.03 -16.83
CA ARG A 423 -25.70 38.20 -15.36
C ARG A 423 -26.98 37.85 -14.55
N ARG A 424 -26.79 37.07 -13.48
CA ARG A 424 -26.88 37.49 -12.05
C ARG A 424 -26.61 36.31 -11.11
N GLY A 425 -25.50 36.41 -10.37
CA GLY A 425 -25.10 35.43 -9.35
C GLY A 425 -25.87 35.59 -8.04
N LEU A 426 -26.23 34.46 -7.44
CA LEU A 426 -26.84 34.31 -6.13
C LEU A 426 -25.75 33.97 -5.09
N GLY A 427 -25.78 34.73 -3.99
CA GLY A 427 -25.72 34.19 -2.62
C GLY A 427 -24.45 33.50 -2.15
N GLY A 428 -23.54 34.28 -1.56
CA GLY A 428 -22.61 33.76 -0.56
C GLY A 428 -23.35 33.38 0.73
N LEU A 429 -23.02 32.23 1.31
CA LEU A 429 -23.46 31.82 2.64
C LEU A 429 -22.25 31.40 3.47
N HIS A 430 -22.09 32.13 4.58
CA HIS A 430 -21.05 32.01 5.60
C HIS A 430 -21.03 30.65 6.30
N VAL A 431 -19.83 30.08 6.45
CA VAL A 431 -19.54 29.01 7.41
C VAL A 431 -19.21 29.63 8.76
N ARG A 432 -20.05 29.41 9.78
CA ARG A 432 -19.79 29.76 11.18
C ARG A 432 -19.03 28.63 11.87
N SER A 433 -17.86 28.95 12.43
CA SER A 433 -17.06 28.06 13.29
C SER A 433 -17.71 27.87 14.68
N PRO A 434 -17.70 26.66 15.28
CA PRO A 434 -18.15 26.48 16.65
C PRO A 434 -17.03 26.78 17.67
N ARG A 435 -17.36 27.61 18.66
CA ARG A 435 -16.54 27.92 19.84
C ARG A 435 -16.62 26.76 20.85
N PHE A 436 -15.46 26.26 21.28
CA PHE A 436 -15.33 25.34 22.41
C PHE A 436 -15.49 26.08 23.75
N LEU A 437 -16.46 25.67 24.56
CA LEU A 437 -16.67 26.11 25.93
C LEU A 437 -16.03 25.12 26.91
N ARG A 438 -14.91 25.50 27.51
CA ARG A 438 -14.32 24.84 28.69
C ARG A 438 -15.20 25.09 29.92
N ARG A 439 -15.78 24.04 30.51
CA ARG A 439 -16.30 24.09 31.89
C ARG A 439 -15.27 23.46 32.83
N ARG A 440 -14.71 24.30 33.71
CA ARG A 440 -14.05 23.86 34.96
C ARG A 440 -15.10 23.25 35.90
N ARG A 441 -14.77 22.15 36.55
CA ARG A 441 -15.37 21.78 37.85
C ARG A 441 -14.26 21.71 38.90
N ARG A 442 -14.68 22.14 40.09
CA ARG A 442 -13.92 22.32 41.32
C ARG A 442 -13.48 21.00 41.92
#